data_AF-A0A534RBV2-F1
#
_entry.id   AF-A0A534RBV2-F1
#
_cell.length_a   1.000
_cell.length_b   1.000
_cell.length_c   1.000
_cell.angle_alpha   90.00
_cell.angle_beta   90.00
_cell.angle_gamma   90.00
#
_symmetry.space_group_name_H-M   'P 1'
#
loop_
_entity.id
_entity.type
_entity.pdbx_description
1 polymer ?
#
loop_
_entity_poly.entity_id
_entity_poly.type
_entity_poly.pdbx_seq_one_letter_code
_entity_poly.pdbx_strand_id
1 'polypeptide(L)'
;MSGRQLMCAVSLALSGCVVIDASESGGRPDPVRVGRPLTYTITVEAITADTGIVLTDVPPAEAAPVSASASQGTCSGTAPVVCNLGALGTGSRATVTIVVVPTATGKITNTASVRSDAGCGGEEDDRPCTASFVTEVDDCTRDAECGDGDVCTADTCDPATHLCAHASAITAMSDPTLRIGGLDTPPGDDRLAFRGALALPAPITPALDPVANGVRFLVRTRAGGVVADANIAPGRFDPRARVGWKVDRRVRPTRWTHVDRTASPPGGIVKVQIRNRASRAPGLIGVALRGRKGSYPLSSTDPSLEAEVVLNPAAGQCGGVVFRAPRCRFASRASVVECR
;
A
#
# COMPACT_ATOMS: atom_id res chain seq x y z
N MET A 1 11.30 17.12 -11.92
CA MET A 1 9.89 17.33 -12.31
C MET A 1 9.29 16.00 -12.73
N SER A 2 8.04 15.75 -12.34
CA SER A 2 7.22 14.56 -12.61
C SER A 2 7.34 13.39 -11.61
N GLY A 3 6.74 13.59 -10.43
CA GLY A 3 6.30 12.51 -9.55
C GLY A 3 4.85 12.17 -9.87
N ARG A 4 4.62 11.01 -10.48
CA ARG A 4 3.29 10.39 -10.57
C ARG A 4 3.07 9.52 -9.34
N GLN A 5 2.30 10.04 -8.38
CA GLN A 5 1.47 9.24 -7.49
C GLN A 5 0.04 9.67 -7.80
N LEU A 6 -0.71 8.78 -8.44
CA LEU A 6 -2.16 8.86 -8.58
C LEU A 6 -2.66 7.47 -8.24
N MET A 7 -2.94 7.26 -6.95
CA MET A 7 -3.91 6.28 -6.49
C MET A 7 -5.12 7.07 -5.97
N CYS A 8 -5.82 7.67 -6.92
CA CYS A 8 -7.26 7.87 -6.92
C CYS A 8 -7.59 8.23 -8.37
N ALA A 9 -7.78 7.19 -9.17
CA ALA A 9 -8.38 7.26 -10.49
C ALA A 9 -8.65 5.81 -10.88
N VAL A 10 -9.82 5.30 -10.50
CA VAL A 10 -10.45 4.28 -11.33
C VAL A 10 -10.84 5.00 -12.62
N SER A 11 -9.86 5.21 -13.51
CA SER A 11 -10.13 5.52 -14.91
C SER A 11 -10.02 4.19 -15.64
N LEU A 12 -11.03 3.34 -15.42
CA LEU A 12 -11.36 2.31 -16.39
C LEU A 12 -11.90 3.07 -17.59
N ALA A 13 -11.03 3.32 -18.57
CA ALA A 13 -11.44 3.70 -19.91
C ALA A 13 -12.21 2.52 -20.52
N LEU A 14 -13.52 2.49 -20.26
CA LEU A 14 -14.49 1.68 -20.97
C LEU A 14 -15.38 2.66 -21.76
N SER A 15 -15.61 2.36 -23.04
CA SER A 15 -16.48 3.17 -23.91
C SER A 15 -17.89 3.28 -23.32
N GLY A 16 -18.20 4.43 -22.74
CA GLY A 16 -19.52 4.88 -22.30
C GLY A 16 -19.38 6.08 -21.37
N CYS A 17 -20.41 6.92 -21.32
CA CYS A 17 -20.23 8.36 -21.48
C CYS A 17 -19.74 9.13 -20.26
N VAL A 18 -19.60 8.55 -19.07
CA VAL A 18 -19.31 9.33 -17.85
C VAL A 18 -18.24 8.73 -16.95
N VAL A 19 -17.23 9.52 -16.57
CA VAL A 19 -16.18 9.14 -15.59
C VAL A 19 -16.37 9.94 -14.30
N ILE A 20 -16.29 9.26 -13.15
CA ILE A 20 -16.27 9.88 -11.82
C ILE A 20 -14.84 9.85 -11.29
N ASP A 21 -14.27 11.01 -10.97
CA ASP A 21 -13.00 11.12 -10.24
C ASP A 21 -13.23 11.81 -8.89
N ALA A 22 -12.75 11.19 -7.82
CA ALA A 22 -12.72 11.73 -6.47
C ALA A 22 -11.27 11.65 -6.02
N SER A 23 -10.59 12.80 -5.93
CA SER A 23 -9.17 12.85 -5.59
C SER A 23 -8.93 13.54 -4.26
N GLU A 24 -7.95 13.02 -3.52
CA GLU A 24 -7.22 13.75 -2.49
C GLU A 24 -5.76 13.87 -2.96
N SER A 25 -5.15 15.03 -2.70
CA SER A 25 -3.80 15.30 -3.21
C SER A 25 -2.75 14.54 -2.41
N GLY A 26 -2.22 13.45 -2.95
CA GLY A 26 -1.03 12.78 -2.40
C GLY A 26 -1.33 11.40 -1.79
N GLY A 27 -0.35 10.50 -1.80
CA GLY A 27 -0.53 9.13 -1.32
C GLY A 27 -0.78 9.05 0.19
N ARG A 28 -1.69 8.13 0.56
CA ARG A 28 -2.40 8.02 1.86
C ARG A 28 -3.24 9.30 2.11
N PRO A 29 -4.58 9.21 2.22
CA PRO A 29 -5.42 10.39 2.49
C PRO A 29 -4.86 11.12 3.72
N ASP A 30 -4.73 12.45 3.65
CA ASP A 30 -4.29 13.23 4.80
C ASP A 30 -5.35 12.99 5.90
N PRO A 31 -4.95 12.53 7.09
CA PRO A 31 -5.92 12.19 8.12
C PRO A 31 -6.76 13.42 8.45
N VAL A 32 -8.08 13.23 8.50
CA VAL A 32 -9.05 14.30 8.73
C VAL A 32 -9.42 14.28 10.21
N ARG A 33 -9.58 15.44 10.84
CA ARG A 33 -9.94 15.48 12.25
C ARG A 33 -11.45 15.39 12.48
N VAL A 34 -11.89 14.64 13.51
CA VAL A 34 -13.28 14.70 14.00
C VAL A 34 -13.71 16.15 14.27
N GLY A 35 -14.93 16.49 13.89
CA GLY A 35 -15.52 17.82 14.11
C GLY A 35 -14.98 18.92 13.19
N ARG A 36 -14.06 18.61 12.25
CA ARG A 36 -13.59 19.56 11.23
C ARG A 36 -14.30 19.34 9.89
N PRO A 37 -14.59 20.40 9.12
CA PRO A 37 -15.17 20.25 7.80
C PRO A 37 -14.25 19.48 6.85
N LEU A 38 -14.81 18.45 6.22
CA LEU A 38 -14.23 17.66 5.15
C LEU A 38 -14.93 18.00 3.85
N THR A 39 -14.16 18.27 2.79
CA THR A 39 -14.69 18.61 1.48
C THR A 39 -14.43 17.49 0.48
N TYR A 40 -15.49 16.85 0.00
CA TYR A 40 -15.44 15.94 -1.13
C TYR A 40 -15.64 16.73 -2.44
N THR A 41 -14.72 16.57 -3.38
CA THR A 41 -14.85 17.12 -4.73
C THR A 41 -15.00 15.96 -5.71
N ILE A 42 -16.17 15.86 -6.34
CA ILE A 42 -16.50 14.81 -7.29
C ILE A 42 -16.55 15.42 -8.67
N THR A 43 -15.70 14.93 -9.57
CA THR A 43 -15.68 15.38 -10.97
C THR A 43 -16.42 14.38 -11.83
N VAL A 44 -17.38 14.85 -12.61
CA VAL A 44 -18.14 14.09 -13.60
C VAL A 44 -17.70 14.54 -14.98
N GLU A 45 -17.07 13.66 -15.74
CA GLU A 45 -16.58 13.95 -17.09
C GLU A 45 -17.38 13.19 -18.13
N ALA A 46 -17.87 13.90 -19.15
CA ALA A 46 -18.57 13.29 -20.27
C ALA A 46 -17.59 12.96 -21.42
N ILE A 47 -17.37 11.66 -21.71
CA ILE A 47 -16.49 11.23 -22.81
C ILE A 47 -17.08 11.58 -24.17
N THR A 48 -18.39 11.44 -24.32
CA THR A 48 -19.18 11.97 -25.45
C THR A 48 -20.33 12.79 -24.90
N ALA A 49 -20.93 13.65 -25.73
CA ALA A 49 -22.09 14.43 -25.32
C ALA A 49 -23.23 13.53 -24.80
N ASP A 50 -23.81 13.90 -23.65
CA ASP A 50 -24.83 13.13 -22.94
C ASP A 50 -25.80 14.07 -22.19
N THR A 51 -26.99 13.58 -21.87
CA THR A 51 -28.07 14.30 -21.19
C THR A 51 -28.60 13.53 -19.99
N GLY A 52 -29.49 14.15 -19.22
CA GLY A 52 -30.09 13.50 -18.06
C GLY A 52 -29.09 13.12 -16.98
N ILE A 53 -27.93 13.79 -16.91
CA ILE A 53 -26.87 13.41 -15.98
C ILE A 53 -27.29 13.80 -14.55
N VAL A 54 -27.39 12.79 -13.70
CA VAL A 54 -27.74 12.92 -12.29
C VAL A 54 -26.70 12.22 -11.44
N LEU A 55 -26.07 12.97 -10.54
CA LEU A 55 -25.18 12.44 -9.51
C LEU A 55 -25.98 12.24 -8.21
N THR A 56 -25.86 11.07 -7.61
CA THR A 56 -26.41 10.72 -6.30
C THR A 56 -25.28 10.30 -5.38
N ASP A 57 -25.09 11.04 -4.31
CA ASP A 57 -24.07 10.82 -3.29
C ASP A 57 -24.72 10.45 -1.96
N VAL A 58 -24.16 9.44 -1.28
CA VAL A 58 -24.59 9.03 0.05
C VAL A 58 -23.44 9.33 1.01
N PRO A 59 -23.52 10.45 1.76
CA PRO A 59 -22.52 10.77 2.77
C PRO A 59 -22.39 9.66 3.82
N PRO A 60 -21.19 9.47 4.41
CA PRO A 60 -20.98 8.49 5.47
C PRO A 60 -21.96 8.71 6.64
N ALA A 61 -22.44 7.63 7.26
CA ALA A 61 -23.33 7.72 8.43
C ALA A 61 -22.64 8.41 9.63
N GLU A 62 -21.31 8.29 9.68
CA GLU A 62 -20.41 8.89 10.65
C GLU A 62 -20.00 10.33 10.28
N ALA A 63 -20.69 10.98 9.34
CA ALA A 63 -20.45 12.37 8.95
C ALA A 63 -21.76 13.16 8.80
N ALA A 64 -21.81 14.36 9.41
CA ALA A 64 -22.95 15.26 9.29
C ALA A 64 -22.83 16.10 8.00
N PRO A 65 -23.80 16.06 7.08
CA PRO A 65 -23.76 16.88 5.86
C PRO A 65 -23.95 18.36 6.21
N VAL A 66 -23.12 19.23 5.62
CA VAL A 66 -23.14 20.69 5.82
C VAL A 66 -23.66 21.42 4.58
N SER A 67 -23.08 21.12 3.42
CA SER A 67 -23.49 21.76 2.16
C SER A 67 -23.17 20.89 0.95
N ALA A 68 -23.89 21.13 -0.14
CA ALA A 68 -23.60 20.55 -1.44
C ALA A 68 -23.83 21.61 -2.52
N SER A 69 -22.90 21.73 -3.46
CA SER A 69 -23.01 22.61 -4.61
C SER A 69 -22.43 21.94 -5.85
N ALA A 70 -22.93 22.35 -7.03
CA ALA A 70 -22.41 21.88 -8.30
C ALA A 70 -21.98 23.07 -9.16
N SER A 71 -20.95 22.87 -10.00
CA SER A 71 -20.50 23.86 -10.98
C SER A 71 -21.55 24.15 -12.05
N GLN A 72 -22.47 23.22 -12.27
CA GLN A 72 -23.65 23.39 -13.11
C GLN A 72 -24.82 22.59 -12.55
N GLY A 73 -26.04 23.04 -12.86
CA GLY A 73 -27.25 22.39 -12.38
C GLY A 73 -27.55 22.71 -10.92
N THR A 74 -28.23 21.79 -10.23
CA THR A 74 -28.70 22.00 -8.85
C THR A 74 -28.54 20.75 -8.00
N CYS A 75 -28.09 20.93 -6.76
CA CYS A 75 -28.03 19.87 -5.74
C CYS A 75 -29.14 20.07 -4.71
N SER A 76 -29.69 18.96 -4.22
CA SER A 76 -30.73 18.93 -3.20
C SER A 76 -30.57 17.71 -2.30
N GLY A 77 -31.19 17.73 -1.11
CA GLY A 77 -31.05 16.66 -0.14
C GLY A 77 -29.76 16.74 0.67
N THR A 78 -29.60 15.79 1.59
CA THR A 78 -28.49 15.71 2.54
C THR A 78 -27.99 14.28 2.73
N ALA A 79 -28.86 13.28 2.62
CA ALA A 79 -28.53 11.86 2.58
C ALA A 79 -29.71 11.08 1.95
N PRO A 80 -29.73 10.84 0.63
CA PRO A 80 -28.68 11.19 -0.33
C PRO A 80 -28.68 12.67 -0.72
N VAL A 81 -27.52 13.15 -1.16
CA VAL A 81 -27.37 14.39 -1.94
C VAL A 81 -27.61 14.03 -3.42
N VAL A 82 -28.56 14.69 -4.07
CA VAL A 82 -28.91 14.48 -5.48
C VAL A 82 -28.63 15.75 -6.27
N CYS A 83 -27.71 15.66 -7.23
CA CYS A 83 -27.30 16.75 -8.10
C CYS A 83 -27.74 16.50 -9.54
N ASN A 84 -28.68 17.30 -10.02
CA ASN A 84 -29.12 17.30 -11.42
C ASN A 84 -28.15 18.15 -12.24
N LEU A 85 -27.19 17.51 -12.92
CA LEU A 85 -26.13 18.18 -13.68
C LEU A 85 -26.58 18.54 -15.09
N GLY A 86 -27.60 17.87 -15.63
CA GLY A 86 -28.18 18.17 -16.94
C GLY A 86 -27.33 17.64 -18.09
N ALA A 87 -27.17 18.43 -19.14
CA ALA A 87 -26.39 18.04 -20.32
C ALA A 87 -24.90 18.36 -20.14
N LEU A 88 -24.04 17.46 -20.60
CA LEU A 88 -22.60 17.69 -20.75
C LEU A 88 -22.20 17.42 -22.19
N GLY A 89 -21.42 18.33 -22.78
CA GLY A 89 -20.84 18.12 -24.11
C GLY A 89 -19.65 17.17 -24.08
N THR A 90 -19.22 16.70 -25.24
CA THR A 90 -18.02 15.86 -25.39
C THR A 90 -16.80 16.50 -24.73
N GLY A 91 -16.14 15.76 -23.82
CA GLY A 91 -14.97 16.19 -23.05
C GLY A 91 -15.26 17.25 -21.96
N SER A 92 -16.54 17.59 -21.74
CA SER A 92 -16.93 18.58 -20.72
C SER A 92 -17.00 17.95 -19.34
N ARG A 93 -16.81 18.77 -18.30
CA ARG A 93 -16.79 18.32 -16.91
C ARG A 93 -17.69 19.19 -16.04
N ALA A 94 -18.38 18.54 -15.10
CA ALA A 94 -19.05 19.18 -13.98
C ALA A 94 -18.37 18.76 -12.69
N THR A 95 -18.26 19.66 -11.72
CA THR A 95 -17.74 19.36 -10.38
C THR A 95 -18.84 19.52 -9.35
N VAL A 96 -18.93 18.57 -8.42
CA VAL A 96 -19.82 18.61 -7.26
C VAL A 96 -18.95 18.69 -6.01
N THR A 97 -19.20 19.70 -5.18
CA THR A 97 -18.52 19.92 -3.91
C THR A 97 -19.49 19.62 -2.78
N ILE A 98 -19.15 18.63 -1.94
CA ILE A 98 -19.94 18.23 -0.77
C ILE A 98 -19.09 18.46 0.47
N VAL A 99 -19.60 19.24 1.43
CA VAL A 99 -18.95 19.47 2.70
C VAL A 99 -19.68 18.68 3.78
N VAL A 100 -18.94 17.87 4.53
CA VAL A 100 -19.43 17.10 5.67
C VAL A 100 -18.58 17.39 6.91
N VAL A 101 -19.06 17.05 8.10
CA VAL A 101 -18.30 17.11 9.35
C VAL A 101 -18.31 15.72 9.98
N PRO A 102 -17.17 15.01 10.04
CA PRO A 102 -17.08 13.71 10.71
C PRO A 102 -17.46 13.81 12.18
N THR A 103 -18.27 12.87 12.66
CA THR A 103 -18.78 12.81 14.03
C THR A 103 -18.14 11.70 14.86
N ALA A 104 -17.38 10.80 14.22
CA ALA A 104 -16.65 9.72 14.86
C ALA A 104 -15.28 9.49 14.20
N THR A 105 -14.34 8.94 14.96
CA THR A 105 -13.03 8.49 14.46
C THR A 105 -13.17 7.19 13.66
N GLY A 106 -12.19 6.92 12.80
CA GLY A 106 -12.09 5.70 12.02
C GLY A 106 -12.24 5.93 10.52
N LYS A 107 -12.38 4.84 9.77
CA LYS A 107 -12.52 4.90 8.32
C LYS A 107 -13.97 5.20 7.94
N ILE A 108 -14.19 6.35 7.33
CA ILE A 108 -15.48 6.72 6.73
C ILE A 108 -15.40 6.52 5.21
N THR A 109 -16.49 6.07 4.60
CA THR A 109 -16.53 5.82 3.14
C THR A 109 -17.65 6.64 2.53
N ASN A 110 -17.31 7.54 1.62
CA ASN A 110 -18.27 8.28 0.81
C ASN A 110 -18.49 7.55 -0.52
N THR A 111 -19.75 7.36 -0.93
CA THR A 111 -20.08 6.67 -2.17
C THR A 111 -20.95 7.56 -3.06
N ALA A 112 -20.44 7.88 -4.24
CA ALA A 112 -21.13 8.65 -5.27
C ALA A 112 -21.47 7.75 -6.45
N SER A 113 -22.64 7.95 -7.02
CA SER A 113 -23.14 7.24 -8.19
C SER A 113 -23.65 8.22 -9.24
N VAL A 114 -23.42 7.94 -10.52
CA VAL A 114 -23.93 8.76 -11.62
C VAL A 114 -24.79 7.93 -12.56
N ARG A 115 -25.90 8.52 -12.98
CA ARG A 115 -26.76 8.06 -14.07
C ARG A 115 -26.85 9.11 -15.17
N SER A 116 -27.10 8.67 -16.38
CA SER A 116 -27.36 9.50 -17.56
C SER A 116 -28.27 8.77 -18.53
N ASP A 117 -28.76 9.47 -19.55
CA ASP A 117 -29.67 8.88 -20.56
C ASP A 117 -28.94 7.85 -21.45
N ALA A 118 -27.65 8.06 -21.73
CA ALA A 118 -26.84 7.11 -22.50
C ALA A 118 -26.23 5.98 -21.65
N GLY A 119 -26.28 6.10 -20.32
CA GLY A 119 -25.75 5.11 -19.39
C GLY A 119 -24.22 5.13 -19.23
N CYS A 120 -23.75 4.19 -18.39
CA CYS A 120 -22.40 4.14 -17.86
C CYS A 120 -21.62 2.91 -18.39
N GLY A 121 -21.13 2.98 -19.64
CA GLY A 121 -20.08 2.09 -20.20
C GLY A 121 -20.21 0.59 -19.96
N GLY A 122 -20.82 -0.11 -20.92
CA GLY A 122 -20.87 -1.58 -21.02
C GLY A 122 -22.08 -1.99 -21.84
N GLU A 123 -21.93 -2.96 -22.75
CA GLU A 123 -23.06 -3.51 -23.51
C GLU A 123 -24.06 -4.13 -22.50
N GLU A 124 -25.27 -3.56 -22.45
CA GLU A 124 -26.51 -4.11 -21.86
C GLU A 124 -26.84 -3.96 -20.35
N ASP A 125 -26.32 -3.00 -19.58
CA ASP A 125 -26.81 -2.84 -18.18
C ASP A 125 -26.99 -1.37 -17.73
N ASP A 126 -28.21 -1.04 -17.28
CA ASP A 126 -28.70 0.26 -16.75
C ASP A 126 -28.07 0.64 -15.37
N ARG A 127 -26.85 0.17 -15.13
CA ARG A 127 -26.14 0.30 -13.85
C ARG A 127 -25.49 1.68 -13.73
N PRO A 128 -25.60 2.33 -12.56
CA PRO A 128 -24.95 3.61 -12.33
C PRO A 128 -23.42 3.43 -12.22
N CYS A 129 -22.66 4.37 -12.79
CA CYS A 129 -21.22 4.50 -12.51
C CYS A 129 -21.06 4.78 -11.01
N THR A 130 -20.22 4.03 -10.30
CA THR A 130 -20.02 4.25 -8.85
C THR A 130 -18.54 4.52 -8.54
N ALA A 131 -18.28 5.54 -7.73
CA ALA A 131 -16.99 5.80 -7.13
C ALA A 131 -17.12 5.79 -5.60
N SER A 132 -16.11 5.30 -4.91
CA SER A 132 -16.06 5.34 -3.45
C SER A 132 -14.72 5.89 -2.98
N PHE A 133 -14.78 6.73 -1.95
CA PHE A 133 -13.62 7.35 -1.34
C PHE A 133 -13.57 7.02 0.14
N VAL A 134 -12.43 6.50 0.60
CA VAL A 134 -12.22 6.14 2.00
C VAL A 134 -11.35 7.20 2.64
N THR A 135 -11.85 7.81 3.70
CA THR A 135 -11.13 8.81 4.51
C THR A 135 -10.87 8.25 5.90
N GLU A 136 -9.67 8.48 6.44
CA GLU A 136 -9.33 8.16 7.83
C GLU A 136 -9.58 9.40 8.70
N VAL A 137 -10.38 9.23 9.76
CA VAL A 137 -10.74 10.31 10.68
C VAL A 137 -10.09 10.09 12.05
N ASP A 138 -9.30 11.06 12.49
CA ASP A 138 -8.53 11.00 13.74
C ASP A 138 -9.01 12.06 14.76
N ASP A 139 -8.80 11.77 16.04
CA ASP A 139 -8.85 12.75 17.13
C ASP A 139 -7.96 12.25 18.27
N CYS A 140 -6.70 11.99 17.95
CA CYS A 140 -5.77 11.42 18.90
C CYS A 140 -5.44 12.43 20.01
N THR A 141 -5.12 11.91 21.18
CA THR A 141 -4.58 12.69 22.31
C THR A 141 -3.18 12.27 22.70
N ARG A 142 -2.75 11.07 22.27
CA ARG A 142 -1.50 10.41 22.65
C ARG A 142 -1.04 9.48 21.53
N ASP A 143 0.27 9.33 21.37
CA ASP A 143 0.90 8.46 20.35
C ASP A 143 0.36 7.02 20.35
N ALA A 144 0.02 6.47 21.52
CA ALA A 144 -0.49 5.11 21.66
C ALA A 144 -1.86 4.86 20.98
N GLU A 145 -2.60 5.93 20.65
CA GLU A 145 -3.88 5.85 19.93
C GLU A 145 -3.68 5.76 18.40
N CYS A 146 -2.46 6.05 17.93
CA CYS A 146 -2.11 6.07 16.51
C CYS A 146 -1.47 4.77 16.01
N GLY A 147 -1.62 3.65 16.73
CA GLY A 147 -1.05 2.38 16.27
C GLY A 147 -1.77 1.85 15.02
N ASP A 148 -1.09 1.77 13.87
CA ASP A 148 -1.65 1.13 12.66
C ASP A 148 -1.35 -0.38 12.57
N GLY A 149 -0.63 -0.90 13.56
CA GLY A 149 -0.17 -2.29 13.61
C GLY A 149 1.06 -2.56 12.75
N ASP A 150 1.62 -1.55 12.09
CA ASP A 150 2.93 -1.61 11.45
C ASP A 150 4.01 -1.20 12.45
N VAL A 151 4.76 -2.17 12.95
CA VAL A 151 5.86 -1.89 13.88
C VAL A 151 7.03 -1.14 13.25
N CYS A 152 7.02 -0.95 11.93
CA CYS A 152 8.03 -0.23 11.18
C CYS A 152 7.65 1.24 10.91
N THR A 153 6.56 1.73 11.49
CA THR A 153 6.22 3.15 11.56
C THR A 153 6.43 3.69 12.97
N ALA A 154 6.81 4.97 13.04
CA ALA A 154 6.71 5.77 14.24
C ALA A 154 5.33 6.42 14.22
N ASP A 155 4.48 5.93 15.11
CA ASP A 155 3.12 6.39 15.27
C ASP A 155 3.10 7.54 16.28
N THR A 156 2.85 8.75 15.80
CA THR A 156 2.86 9.96 16.62
C THR A 156 1.56 10.71 16.47
N CYS A 157 1.05 11.22 17.58
CA CYS A 157 -0.08 12.13 17.60
C CYS A 157 0.43 13.58 17.56
N ASP A 158 0.03 14.34 16.55
CA ASP A 158 0.31 15.78 16.53
C ASP A 158 -0.60 16.49 17.55
N PRO A 159 -0.06 17.12 18.60
CA PRO A 159 -0.86 17.74 19.65
C PRO A 159 -1.62 18.99 19.18
N ALA A 160 -1.24 19.60 18.06
CA ALA A 160 -1.93 20.77 17.50
C ALA A 160 -3.10 20.35 16.61
N THR A 161 -2.92 19.30 15.81
CA THR A 161 -3.91 18.87 14.81
C THR A 161 -4.75 17.68 15.26
N HIS A 162 -4.33 16.94 16.29
CA HIS A 162 -4.94 15.68 16.75
C HIS A 162 -4.98 14.59 15.67
N LEU A 163 -4.03 14.65 14.73
CA LEU A 163 -3.90 13.71 13.63
C LEU A 163 -2.81 12.69 13.93
N CYS A 164 -3.04 11.46 13.47
CA CYS A 164 -2.04 10.41 13.55
C CYS A 164 -1.08 10.49 12.37
N ALA A 165 0.22 10.43 12.67
CA ALA A 165 1.26 10.32 11.68
C ALA A 165 2.00 9.00 11.85
N HIS A 166 2.21 8.28 10.75
CA HIS A 166 2.87 6.97 10.71
C HIS A 166 4.17 7.07 9.90
N ALA A 167 5.15 7.78 10.43
CA ALA A 167 6.39 8.02 9.71
C ALA A 167 7.23 6.73 9.65
N SER A 168 7.65 6.29 8.47
CA SER A 168 8.46 5.07 8.35
C SER A 168 9.73 5.15 9.21
N ALA A 169 9.86 4.25 10.19
CA ALA A 169 10.99 4.10 11.10
C ALA A 169 12.04 3.11 10.55
N ILE A 170 12.12 2.99 9.23
CA ILE A 170 12.90 1.97 8.53
C ILE A 170 14.38 2.40 8.44
N THR A 171 15.29 1.52 8.87
CA THR A 171 16.74 1.74 8.68
C THR A 171 17.14 1.50 7.22
N ALA A 172 17.77 2.47 6.58
CA ALA A 172 18.26 2.31 5.22
C ALA A 172 19.30 1.18 5.11
N MET A 173 19.14 0.29 4.12
CA MET A 173 20.05 -0.83 3.91
C MET A 173 21.29 -0.44 3.09
N SER A 174 22.46 -0.96 3.49
CA SER A 174 23.72 -0.90 2.77
C SER A 174 23.93 -2.13 1.87
N ASP A 175 24.57 -1.90 0.72
CA ASP A 175 24.83 -2.87 -0.35
C ASP A 175 23.62 -3.77 -0.72
N PRO A 176 22.42 -3.21 -0.95
CA PRO A 176 21.24 -3.99 -1.23
C PRO A 176 21.27 -4.53 -2.66
N THR A 177 20.90 -5.80 -2.84
CA THR A 177 20.72 -6.41 -4.16
C THR A 177 19.42 -7.19 -4.19
N LEU A 178 18.59 -6.97 -5.19
CA LEU A 178 17.37 -7.74 -5.45
C LEU A 178 17.46 -8.33 -6.85
N ARG A 179 17.18 -9.63 -6.98
CA ARG A 179 17.07 -10.30 -8.27
C ARG A 179 15.82 -11.16 -8.29
N ILE A 180 14.94 -10.90 -9.25
CA ILE A 180 13.73 -11.67 -9.49
C ILE A 180 13.81 -12.19 -10.92
N GLY A 181 13.57 -13.48 -11.16
CA GLY A 181 13.68 -14.04 -12.50
C GLY A 181 12.83 -15.27 -12.71
N GLY A 182 12.66 -15.65 -13.98
CA GLY A 182 11.62 -16.62 -14.36
C GLY A 182 10.24 -15.95 -14.31
N LEU A 183 10.14 -14.71 -14.78
CA LEU A 183 8.88 -13.96 -14.84
C LEU A 183 8.01 -14.32 -16.06
N ASP A 184 8.37 -15.42 -16.75
CA ASP A 184 7.63 -15.92 -17.90
C ASP A 184 6.52 -16.87 -17.45
N THR A 185 5.64 -17.25 -18.38
CA THR A 185 4.67 -18.32 -18.11
C THR A 185 5.35 -19.70 -18.16
N PRO A 186 4.95 -20.67 -17.31
CA PRO A 186 3.82 -20.62 -16.38
C PRO A 186 4.16 -19.97 -15.03
N PRO A 187 3.22 -19.22 -14.41
CA PRO A 187 3.43 -18.65 -13.09
C PRO A 187 3.70 -19.74 -12.06
N GLY A 188 4.58 -19.46 -11.09
CA GLY A 188 4.85 -20.40 -9.99
C GLY A 188 6.21 -21.11 -10.10
N ASP A 189 7.06 -20.73 -11.05
CA ASP A 189 8.45 -21.19 -11.13
C ASP A 189 9.48 -20.07 -10.82
N ASP A 190 8.99 -18.86 -10.56
CA ASP A 190 9.78 -17.66 -10.36
C ASP A 190 10.74 -17.80 -9.17
N ARG A 191 11.86 -17.10 -9.28
CA ARG A 191 12.97 -17.13 -8.32
C ARG A 191 13.24 -15.74 -7.81
N LEU A 192 13.44 -15.63 -6.50
CA LEU A 192 13.79 -14.38 -5.85
C LEU A 192 15.10 -14.55 -5.08
N ALA A 193 15.98 -13.56 -5.14
CA ALA A 193 17.17 -13.48 -4.31
C ALA A 193 17.33 -12.04 -3.82
N PHE A 194 17.41 -11.87 -2.50
CA PHE A 194 17.66 -10.58 -1.88
C PHE A 194 18.88 -10.66 -0.97
N ARG A 195 19.66 -9.59 -0.92
CA ARG A 195 20.74 -9.39 0.04
C ARG A 195 20.80 -7.92 0.43
N GLY A 196 21.24 -7.64 1.64
CA GLY A 196 21.57 -6.30 2.10
C GLY A 196 22.11 -6.37 3.52
N ALA A 197 22.55 -5.23 4.04
CA ALA A 197 22.87 -5.06 5.45
C ALA A 197 22.18 -3.82 6.00
N LEU A 198 21.99 -3.74 7.31
CA LEU A 198 21.42 -2.60 8.01
C LEU A 198 22.18 -2.39 9.32
N ALA A 199 22.26 -1.16 9.79
CA ALA A 199 22.88 -0.82 11.06
C ALA A 199 21.80 -0.47 12.08
N LEU A 200 21.46 -1.43 12.95
CA LEU A 200 20.53 -1.17 14.04
C LEU A 200 21.23 -0.40 15.18
N PRO A 201 20.50 0.42 15.96
CA PRO A 201 21.05 1.05 17.16
C PRO A 201 21.74 0.02 18.07
N ALA A 202 22.94 0.35 18.54
CA ALA A 202 23.74 -0.51 19.40
C ALA A 202 23.71 0.00 20.86
N PRO A 203 23.46 -0.87 21.86
CA PRO A 203 23.19 -2.30 21.75
C PRO A 203 21.80 -2.60 21.18
N ILE A 204 21.71 -3.63 20.33
CA ILE A 204 20.45 -4.07 19.73
C ILE A 204 19.52 -4.56 20.85
N THR A 205 18.49 -3.78 21.14
CA THR A 205 17.55 -4.01 22.23
C THR A 205 16.12 -3.97 21.68
N PRO A 206 15.29 -5.00 21.91
CA PRO A 206 15.64 -6.30 22.48
C PRO A 206 16.61 -7.08 21.56
N ALA A 207 17.31 -8.07 22.11
CA ALA A 207 18.22 -8.88 21.32
C ALA A 207 17.47 -9.58 20.17
N LEU A 208 18.11 -9.63 19.00
CA LEU A 208 17.51 -10.25 17.83
C LEU A 208 17.29 -11.76 18.05
N ASP A 209 16.03 -12.19 17.98
CA ASP A 209 15.65 -13.61 18.06
C ASP A 209 14.52 -13.95 17.07
N PRO A 210 14.85 -14.26 15.81
CA PRO A 210 13.85 -14.69 14.82
C PRO A 210 13.29 -16.09 15.13
N VAL A 211 13.91 -16.87 16.02
CA VAL A 211 13.34 -18.15 16.46
C VAL A 211 12.11 -17.92 17.32
N ALA A 212 12.12 -16.88 18.15
CA ALA A 212 10.98 -16.48 18.97
C ALA A 212 9.97 -15.61 18.21
N ASN A 213 10.44 -14.69 17.37
CA ASN A 213 9.60 -13.62 16.80
C ASN A 213 9.28 -13.78 15.31
N GLY A 214 9.96 -14.65 14.58
CA GLY A 214 9.84 -14.73 13.12
C GLY A 214 10.42 -13.50 12.42
N VAL A 215 10.19 -13.40 11.11
CA VAL A 215 10.52 -12.22 10.30
C VAL A 215 9.51 -12.00 9.20
N ARG A 216 9.40 -10.77 8.69
CA ARG A 216 8.63 -10.48 7.47
C ARG A 216 9.54 -9.93 6.39
N PHE A 217 9.26 -10.31 5.14
CA PHE A 217 9.88 -9.73 3.96
C PHE A 217 8.81 -9.29 2.98
N LEU A 218 8.91 -8.04 2.55
CA LEU A 218 7.92 -7.39 1.70
C LEU A 218 8.64 -6.71 0.53
N VAL A 219 8.14 -6.94 -0.67
CA VAL A 219 8.56 -6.25 -1.89
C VAL A 219 7.32 -5.67 -2.54
N ARG A 220 7.36 -4.38 -2.83
CA ARG A 220 6.29 -3.65 -3.50
C ARG A 220 6.82 -2.88 -4.70
N THR A 221 5.93 -2.58 -5.63
CA THR A 221 6.17 -1.51 -6.60
C THR A 221 5.95 -0.17 -5.92
N ARG A 222 6.52 0.90 -6.49
CA ARG A 222 6.25 2.27 -6.01
C ARG A 222 4.77 2.66 -6.07
N ALA A 223 4.00 2.01 -6.94
CA ALA A 223 2.55 2.19 -7.03
C ALA A 223 1.77 1.40 -5.95
N GLY A 224 2.46 0.81 -4.96
CA GLY A 224 1.84 0.07 -3.85
C GLY A 224 1.49 -1.39 -4.15
N GLY A 225 1.66 -1.84 -5.41
CA GLY A 225 1.39 -3.22 -5.82
C GLY A 225 2.33 -4.20 -5.12
N VAL A 226 1.78 -5.23 -4.49
CA VAL A 226 2.56 -6.26 -3.79
C VAL A 226 3.20 -7.21 -4.80
N VAL A 227 4.52 -7.31 -4.76
CA VAL A 227 5.31 -8.22 -5.60
C VAL A 227 5.60 -9.50 -4.83
N ALA A 228 6.04 -9.38 -3.57
CA ALA A 228 6.28 -10.51 -2.68
C ALA A 228 5.94 -10.11 -1.24
N ASP A 229 5.19 -10.94 -0.52
CA ASP A 229 4.98 -10.80 0.92
C ASP A 229 5.18 -12.15 1.58
N ALA A 230 6.12 -12.24 2.51
CA ALA A 230 6.51 -13.48 3.15
C ALA A 230 6.60 -13.27 4.66
N ASN A 231 5.59 -13.77 5.37
CA ASN A 231 5.59 -13.92 6.82
C ASN A 231 6.29 -15.23 7.18
N ILE A 232 7.52 -15.14 7.65
CA ILE A 232 8.33 -16.29 8.05
C ILE A 232 8.11 -16.56 9.52
N ALA A 233 7.44 -17.69 9.81
CA ALA A 233 7.03 -18.03 11.16
C ALA A 233 8.23 -18.19 12.12
N PRO A 234 8.03 -17.90 13.42
CA PRO A 234 8.95 -18.33 14.47
C PRO A 234 8.98 -19.86 14.58
N GLY A 235 9.95 -20.37 15.34
CA GLY A 235 10.06 -21.79 15.68
C GLY A 235 11.38 -22.42 15.26
N ARG A 236 11.88 -23.35 16.09
CA ARG A 236 13.07 -24.13 15.75
C ARG A 236 12.78 -25.05 14.57
N PHE A 237 13.81 -25.32 13.78
CA PHE A 237 13.71 -26.24 12.66
C PHE A 237 13.24 -27.63 13.10
N ASP A 238 12.10 -28.05 12.56
CA ASP A 238 11.57 -29.40 12.71
C ASP A 238 12.02 -30.26 11.51
N PRO A 239 12.82 -31.34 11.74
CA PRO A 239 13.22 -32.25 10.67
C PRO A 239 12.05 -33.00 9.99
N ARG A 240 10.92 -33.22 10.69
CA ARG A 240 9.75 -33.92 10.14
C ARG A 240 8.96 -33.00 9.22
N ALA A 241 8.58 -31.82 9.71
CA ALA A 241 7.93 -30.80 8.89
C ALA A 241 8.89 -30.17 7.85
N ARG A 242 10.20 -30.35 8.02
CA ARG A 242 11.28 -29.81 7.17
C ARG A 242 11.26 -28.28 7.05
N VAL A 243 10.79 -27.60 8.09
CA VAL A 243 10.64 -26.14 8.15
C VAL A 243 11.12 -25.58 9.50
N GLY A 244 11.61 -24.34 9.52
CA GLY A 244 11.92 -23.57 10.73
C GLY A 244 13.37 -23.07 10.82
N TRP A 245 13.71 -22.48 11.97
CA TRP A 245 14.98 -21.79 12.20
C TRP A 245 16.09 -22.66 12.79
N LYS A 246 17.28 -22.52 12.22
CA LYS A 246 18.54 -23.07 12.73
C LYS A 246 19.42 -21.94 13.24
N VAL A 247 20.02 -22.12 14.41
CA VAL A 247 20.96 -21.17 15.03
C VAL A 247 22.35 -21.77 15.07
N ASP A 248 23.38 -20.94 14.89
CA ASP A 248 24.78 -21.38 14.95
C ASP A 248 25.22 -21.80 16.35
N ARG A 249 24.74 -21.08 17.37
CA ARG A 249 25.03 -21.34 18.79
C ARG A 249 23.87 -20.96 19.68
N ARG A 250 23.80 -21.57 20.87
CA ARG A 250 22.70 -21.36 21.84
C ARG A 250 22.81 -20.04 22.60
N VAL A 251 24.03 -19.58 22.87
CA VAL A 251 24.31 -18.36 23.65
C VAL A 251 24.89 -17.30 22.71
N ARG A 252 24.26 -16.11 22.69
CA ARG A 252 24.61 -14.98 21.81
C ARG A 252 24.77 -15.42 20.34
N PRO A 253 23.69 -15.91 19.69
CA PRO A 253 23.78 -16.37 18.31
C PRO A 253 24.26 -15.24 17.39
N THR A 254 25.01 -15.63 16.36
CA THR A 254 25.49 -14.70 15.33
C THR A 254 24.93 -15.01 13.95
N ARG A 255 24.31 -16.18 13.80
CA ARG A 255 23.72 -16.61 12.54
C ARG A 255 22.44 -17.39 12.78
N TRP A 256 21.39 -16.94 12.12
CA TRP A 256 20.10 -17.61 12.05
C TRP A 256 19.85 -17.99 10.60
N THR A 257 19.35 -19.20 10.38
CA THR A 257 19.01 -19.71 9.05
C THR A 257 17.64 -20.35 9.10
N HIS A 258 16.64 -19.71 8.49
CA HIS A 258 15.36 -20.33 8.20
C HIS A 258 15.49 -21.22 6.96
N VAL A 259 14.88 -22.38 7.00
CA VAL A 259 14.73 -23.26 5.84
C VAL A 259 13.28 -23.68 5.76
N ASP A 260 12.67 -23.58 4.59
CA ASP A 260 11.35 -24.11 4.29
C ASP A 260 11.45 -25.03 3.06
N ARG A 261 11.03 -26.29 3.23
CA ARG A 261 10.96 -27.29 2.15
C ARG A 261 9.55 -27.83 1.95
N THR A 262 8.55 -27.12 2.46
CA THR A 262 7.14 -27.42 2.19
C THR A 262 6.80 -27.17 0.73
N ALA A 263 5.63 -27.62 0.29
CA ALA A 263 5.19 -27.46 -1.09
C ALA A 263 4.91 -25.98 -1.44
N SER A 264 4.46 -25.19 -0.46
CA SER A 264 4.03 -23.80 -0.64
C SER A 264 4.59 -22.91 0.47
N PRO A 265 5.90 -22.58 0.43
CA PRO A 265 6.50 -21.65 1.38
C PRO A 265 5.85 -20.25 1.28
N PRO A 266 5.71 -19.51 2.40
CA PRO A 266 5.19 -18.14 2.38
C PRO A 266 5.95 -17.23 1.42
N GLY A 267 5.23 -16.60 0.48
CA GLY A 267 5.83 -15.77 -0.57
C GLY A 267 6.89 -16.48 -1.44
N GLY A 268 6.86 -17.82 -1.51
CA GLY A 268 7.87 -18.63 -2.19
C GLY A 268 9.25 -18.64 -1.52
N ILE A 269 9.39 -18.09 -0.31
CA ILE A 269 10.69 -17.92 0.37
C ILE A 269 11.13 -19.22 1.06
N VAL A 270 12.10 -19.91 0.44
CA VAL A 270 12.63 -21.20 0.92
C VAL A 270 13.77 -21.07 1.93
N LYS A 271 14.44 -19.91 1.96
CA LYS A 271 15.59 -19.70 2.85
C LYS A 271 15.75 -18.24 3.24
N VAL A 272 15.91 -18.01 4.53
CA VAL A 272 16.33 -16.72 5.10
C VAL A 272 17.58 -16.92 5.91
N GLN A 273 18.54 -16.00 5.82
CA GLN A 273 19.75 -16.04 6.60
C GLN A 273 20.06 -14.65 7.15
N ILE A 274 20.13 -14.57 8.47
CA ILE A 274 20.47 -13.35 9.20
C ILE A 274 21.81 -13.55 9.87
N ARG A 275 22.68 -12.55 9.77
CA ARG A 275 24.02 -12.57 10.37
C ARG A 275 24.23 -11.32 11.19
N ASN A 276 24.45 -11.46 12.48
CA ASN A 276 24.99 -10.39 13.29
C ASN A 276 26.49 -10.24 12.96
N ARG A 277 26.87 -9.07 12.45
CA ARG A 277 28.22 -8.69 12.05
C ARG A 277 28.78 -7.58 12.95
N ALA A 278 28.39 -7.57 14.22
CA ALA A 278 28.90 -6.62 15.22
C ALA A 278 30.43 -6.56 15.30
N SER A 279 31.14 -7.63 14.90
CA SER A 279 32.60 -7.64 14.79
C SER A 279 33.18 -6.76 13.68
N ARG A 280 32.36 -6.36 12.69
CA ARG A 280 32.76 -5.44 11.61
C ARG A 280 32.36 -4.00 11.92
N ALA A 281 31.15 -3.81 12.44
CA ALA A 281 30.65 -2.54 12.93
C ALA A 281 29.54 -2.82 13.96
N PRO A 282 29.48 -2.10 15.09
CA PRO A 282 28.41 -2.26 16.07
C PRO A 282 27.02 -2.15 15.41
N GLY A 283 26.09 -3.04 15.77
CA GLY A 283 24.73 -3.02 15.23
C GLY A 283 24.55 -3.52 13.79
N LEU A 284 25.63 -3.87 13.07
CA LEU A 284 25.56 -4.30 11.68
C LEU A 284 24.93 -5.69 11.54
N ILE A 285 23.77 -5.76 10.88
CA ILE A 285 23.06 -6.99 10.56
C ILE A 285 23.05 -7.21 9.05
N GLY A 286 23.50 -8.38 8.60
CA GLY A 286 23.40 -8.78 7.20
C GLY A 286 22.23 -9.74 6.98
N VAL A 287 21.43 -9.49 5.95
CA VAL A 287 20.25 -10.30 5.59
C VAL A 287 20.45 -10.87 4.19
N ALA A 288 20.02 -12.12 4.00
CA ALA A 288 19.94 -12.73 2.68
C ALA A 288 18.71 -13.66 2.59
N LEU A 289 17.91 -13.50 1.54
CA LEU A 289 16.73 -14.31 1.27
C LEU A 289 16.86 -15.00 -0.09
N ARG A 290 16.23 -16.18 -0.18
CA ARG A 290 16.06 -16.91 -1.44
C ARG A 290 14.65 -17.44 -1.51
N GLY A 291 13.97 -17.14 -2.62
CA GLY A 291 12.70 -17.73 -3.01
C GLY A 291 12.84 -18.66 -4.21
N ARG A 292 11.95 -19.65 -4.28
CA ARG A 292 11.81 -20.61 -5.38
C ARG A 292 10.34 -20.94 -5.55
N LYS A 293 9.92 -21.19 -6.79
CA LYS A 293 8.54 -21.54 -7.11
C LYS A 293 7.55 -20.47 -6.62
N GLY A 294 7.96 -19.21 -6.70
CA GLY A 294 7.08 -18.08 -6.40
C GLY A 294 6.31 -17.66 -7.63
N SER A 295 5.38 -16.72 -7.45
CA SER A 295 4.76 -15.97 -8.54
C SER A 295 4.87 -14.49 -8.17
N TYR A 296 5.70 -13.74 -8.88
CA TYR A 296 6.00 -12.35 -8.56
C TYR A 296 5.50 -11.44 -9.68
N PRO A 297 4.32 -10.80 -9.53
CA PRO A 297 3.74 -9.99 -10.60
C PRO A 297 4.58 -8.72 -10.82
N LEU A 298 5.32 -8.68 -11.93
CA LEU A 298 6.14 -7.54 -12.33
C LEU A 298 5.91 -7.17 -13.79
N SER A 299 5.76 -5.87 -14.05
CA SER A 299 5.71 -5.31 -15.40
C SER A 299 7.11 -4.90 -15.87
N SER A 300 7.35 -4.96 -17.19
CA SER A 300 8.61 -4.60 -17.83
C SER A 300 8.79 -3.08 -18.04
N THR A 301 7.75 -2.26 -17.81
CA THR A 301 7.74 -0.83 -18.15
C THR A 301 8.42 0.11 -17.13
N ASP A 302 8.48 -0.25 -15.83
CA ASP A 302 9.29 0.44 -14.80
C ASP A 302 9.43 -0.43 -13.53
N PRO A 303 10.58 -1.09 -13.30
CA PRO A 303 10.77 -1.96 -12.13
C PRO A 303 11.24 -1.17 -10.90
N SER A 304 10.68 0.01 -10.66
CA SER A 304 10.93 0.74 -9.41
C SER A 304 10.33 -0.04 -8.24
N LEU A 305 11.20 -0.59 -7.40
CA LEU A 305 10.85 -1.54 -6.36
C LEU A 305 11.30 -1.06 -4.98
N GLU A 306 10.48 -1.36 -4.00
CA GLU A 306 10.74 -1.11 -2.58
C GLU A 306 10.80 -2.46 -1.89
N ALA A 307 11.87 -2.69 -1.12
CA ALA A 307 12.03 -3.92 -0.36
C ALA A 307 12.24 -3.59 1.12
N GLU A 308 11.54 -4.34 1.95
CA GLU A 308 11.53 -4.17 3.40
C GLU A 308 11.70 -5.51 4.10
N VAL A 309 12.48 -5.49 5.17
CA VAL A 309 12.75 -6.61 6.06
C VAL A 309 12.43 -6.20 7.49
N VAL A 310 11.46 -6.86 8.09
CA VAL A 310 11.12 -6.73 9.51
C VAL A 310 11.81 -7.86 10.26
N LEU A 311 12.88 -7.55 11.00
CA LEU A 311 13.69 -8.54 11.72
C LEU A 311 13.10 -8.94 13.07
N ASN A 312 12.34 -8.04 13.68
CA ASN A 312 11.61 -8.30 14.91
C ASN A 312 10.24 -7.60 14.84
N PRO A 313 9.17 -8.35 14.50
CA PRO A 313 7.82 -7.83 14.43
C PRO A 313 7.27 -7.31 15.77
N ALA A 314 7.91 -7.62 16.91
CA ALA A 314 7.48 -7.15 18.22
C ALA A 314 8.26 -5.93 18.73
N ALA A 315 9.30 -5.50 18.01
CA ALA A 315 10.22 -4.47 18.50
C ALA A 315 10.70 -3.46 17.45
N GLY A 316 10.03 -3.38 16.30
CA GLY A 316 10.30 -2.37 15.27
C GLY A 316 11.72 -2.39 14.69
N GLN A 317 12.38 -3.56 14.69
CA GLN A 317 13.71 -3.70 14.11
C GLN A 317 13.60 -3.89 12.59
N CYS A 318 13.48 -2.78 11.87
CA CYS A 318 13.14 -2.77 10.45
C CYS A 318 14.28 -2.21 9.59
N GLY A 319 14.49 -2.83 8.43
CA GLY A 319 15.41 -2.35 7.41
C GLY A 319 14.77 -2.35 6.04
N GLY A 320 15.08 -1.35 5.23
CA GLY A 320 14.48 -1.24 3.91
C GLY A 320 15.32 -0.45 2.92
N VAL A 321 14.92 -0.56 1.66
CA VAL A 321 15.61 0.01 0.52
C VAL A 321 14.61 0.32 -0.57
N VAL A 322 14.82 1.47 -1.22
CA VAL A 322 14.13 1.86 -2.45
C VAL A 322 15.10 1.72 -3.62
N PHE A 323 14.80 0.83 -4.55
CA PHE A 323 15.52 0.67 -5.80
C PHE A 323 14.86 1.50 -6.90
N ARG A 324 15.50 2.60 -7.28
CA ARG A 324 15.03 3.48 -8.36
C ARG A 324 15.66 3.10 -9.70
N ALA A 325 15.00 3.38 -10.81
CA ALA A 325 15.70 3.41 -12.10
C ALA A 325 16.85 4.45 -12.04
N PRO A 326 18.04 4.18 -12.63
CA PRO A 326 18.42 3.02 -13.44
C PRO A 326 19.09 1.88 -12.64
N ARG A 327 19.04 1.94 -11.31
CA ARG A 327 19.63 0.94 -10.39
C ARG A 327 18.83 -0.35 -10.33
N CYS A 328 17.56 -0.32 -10.74
CA CYS A 328 16.79 -1.50 -11.09
C CYS A 328 16.54 -1.58 -12.60
N ARG A 329 16.80 -2.74 -13.20
CA ARG A 329 16.70 -2.96 -14.65
C ARG A 329 15.99 -4.27 -14.96
N PHE A 330 15.10 -4.22 -15.96
CA PHE A 330 14.47 -5.40 -16.54
C PHE A 330 15.31 -5.89 -17.73
N ALA A 331 15.78 -7.13 -17.66
CA ALA A 331 16.48 -7.81 -18.74
C ALA A 331 15.50 -8.74 -19.47
N SER A 332 14.84 -8.22 -20.51
CA SER A 332 13.76 -8.91 -21.24
C SER A 332 14.15 -10.25 -21.86
N ARG A 333 15.39 -10.40 -22.32
CA ARG A 333 15.89 -11.68 -22.90
C ARG A 333 16.04 -12.80 -21.87
N ALA A 334 16.07 -12.47 -20.58
CA ALA A 334 16.24 -13.44 -19.50
C ALA A 334 15.03 -13.47 -18.56
N SER A 335 14.02 -12.62 -18.79
CA SER A 335 12.89 -12.38 -17.89
C SER A 335 13.33 -12.25 -16.44
N VAL A 336 14.35 -11.41 -16.24
CA VAL A 336 14.98 -11.11 -14.94
C VAL A 336 14.94 -9.62 -14.66
N VAL A 337 14.54 -9.27 -13.45
CA VAL A 337 14.76 -7.96 -12.83
C VAL A 337 15.99 -8.04 -11.92
N GLU A 338 16.95 -7.15 -12.13
CA GLU A 338 18.08 -6.97 -11.21
C GLU A 338 18.11 -5.53 -10.69
N CYS A 339 18.10 -5.38 -9.36
CA CYS A 339 18.31 -4.12 -8.66
C CYS A 339 19.57 -4.15 -7.78
N ARG A 340 20.37 -3.08 -7.78
CA ARG A 340 21.61 -2.91 -7.00
C ARG A 340 21.83 -1.48 -6.52
#